data_AF-A0A0D3JRB0-F1
#
_entry.id   AF-A0A0D3JRB0-F1
#
_cell.length_a   1.000
_cell.length_b   1.000
_cell.length_c   1.000
_cell.angle_alpha   90.00
_cell.angle_beta   90.00
_cell.angle_gamma   90.00
#
_symmetry.space_group_name_H-M   'P 1'
#
loop_
_entity.id
_entity.type
_entity.pdbx_description
1 polymer ?
#
loop_
_entity_poly.entity_id
_entity_poly.type
_entity_poly.pdbx_seq_one_letter_code
_entity_poly.pdbx_strand_id
1 'polypeptide(L)'
;MRRSGYWLACWVASVAVVAAADPPPLPDKNREESARSRLAVMGWWCAKPGMLDTAPCENFKFLTLLKQAATHDEKKAIVVKRLEARRARRRDKAAVALARTEYVKMYKLYCTEVMAKVVELPLICKQKMRLLGLNLTDTAKTSTKSAS
;
A
#
# COMPACT_ATOMS: atom_id res chain seq x y z
N MET A 1 3.05 18.38 -57.72
CA MET A 1 2.27 17.71 -56.66
C MET A 1 3.20 16.82 -55.83
N ARG A 2 3.58 17.23 -54.61
CA ARG A 2 4.17 16.35 -53.59
C ARG A 2 3.71 16.87 -52.22
N ARG A 3 2.72 16.20 -51.64
CA ARG A 3 2.15 16.45 -50.31
C ARG A 3 2.67 15.40 -49.34
N SER A 4 2.83 15.83 -48.09
CA SER A 4 2.82 15.02 -46.86
C SER A 4 3.99 14.05 -46.64
N GLY A 5 4.99 14.53 -45.89
CA GLY A 5 6.00 13.69 -45.24
C GLY A 5 6.42 14.16 -43.84
N TYR A 6 5.73 15.14 -43.24
CA TYR A 6 6.08 15.71 -41.94
C TYR A 6 4.97 15.48 -40.91
N TRP A 7 4.74 14.23 -40.51
CA TRP A 7 3.89 13.90 -39.35
C TRP A 7 4.42 12.72 -38.52
N LEU A 8 5.72 12.47 -38.53
CA LEU A 8 6.34 11.36 -37.79
C LEU A 8 7.53 11.75 -36.91
N ALA A 9 7.67 13.04 -36.59
CA ALA A 9 8.79 13.56 -35.77
C ALA A 9 8.35 14.22 -34.45
N CYS A 10 7.21 13.81 -33.87
CA CYS A 10 6.75 14.37 -32.58
C CYS A 10 6.41 13.33 -31.49
N TRP A 11 6.75 12.04 -31.66
CA TRP A 11 6.39 11.01 -30.67
C TRP A 11 7.56 10.36 -29.93
N VAL A 12 8.80 10.82 -30.12
CA VAL A 12 9.97 10.26 -29.40
C VAL A 12 10.43 11.13 -28.22
N ALA A 13 9.75 12.25 -27.95
CA ALA A 13 10.13 13.17 -26.87
C ALA A 13 9.03 13.31 -25.83
N SER A 14 8.73 12.27 -25.03
CA SER A 14 7.98 12.39 -23.75
C SER A 14 7.93 11.10 -22.90
N VAL A 15 9.01 10.30 -22.85
CA VAL A 15 9.16 9.27 -21.80
C VAL A 15 10.45 9.51 -21.02
N ALA A 16 10.70 10.77 -20.66
CA ALA A 16 11.34 11.04 -19.38
C ALA A 16 10.24 11.06 -18.32
N VAL A 17 9.65 9.88 -18.08
CA VAL A 17 8.82 9.68 -16.89
C VAL A 17 9.77 9.91 -15.73
N VAL A 18 9.46 10.95 -14.95
CA VAL A 18 10.02 11.25 -13.64
C VAL A 18 10.36 9.93 -12.96
N ALA A 19 11.64 9.58 -12.97
CA ALA A 19 12.19 8.64 -12.02
C ALA A 19 12.02 9.36 -10.69
N ALA A 20 10.85 9.19 -10.07
CA ALA A 20 10.70 9.41 -8.65
C ALA A 20 11.76 8.48 -8.06
N ALA A 21 12.91 9.07 -7.70
CA ALA A 21 14.03 8.37 -7.14
C ALA A 21 13.46 7.43 -6.09
N ASP A 22 13.52 6.12 -6.38
CA ASP A 22 13.07 5.13 -5.43
C ASP A 22 13.78 5.46 -4.13
N PRO A 23 13.05 5.68 -3.02
CA PRO A 23 13.68 6.05 -1.76
C PRO A 23 14.75 5.00 -1.46
N PRO A 24 15.95 5.42 -1.01
CA PRO A 24 17.06 4.52 -0.80
C PRO A 24 16.61 3.33 0.06
N PRO A 25 17.08 2.10 -0.26
CA PRO A 25 16.69 0.91 0.47
C PRO A 25 16.98 1.13 1.97
N LEU A 26 15.95 0.92 2.79
CA LEU A 26 16.08 1.09 4.24
C LEU A 26 17.14 0.14 4.80
N PRO A 27 17.90 0.53 5.83
CA PRO A 27 18.82 -0.36 6.51
C PRO A 27 18.06 -1.59 7.04
N ASP A 28 18.73 -2.74 7.10
CA ASP A 28 18.08 -4.05 7.30
C ASP A 28 17.22 -4.13 8.56
N LYS A 29 17.65 -3.51 9.67
CA LYS A 29 16.86 -3.44 10.92
C LYS A 29 15.52 -2.72 10.72
N ASN A 30 15.52 -1.61 9.99
CA ASN A 30 14.32 -0.83 9.68
C ASN A 30 13.42 -1.57 8.67
N ARG A 31 14.02 -2.39 7.80
CA ARG A 31 13.29 -3.23 6.85
C ARG A 31 12.53 -4.35 7.55
N GLU A 32 13.17 -5.05 8.49
CA GLU A 32 12.51 -6.08 9.31
C GLU A 32 11.44 -5.51 10.23
N GLU A 33 11.69 -4.36 10.86
CA GLU A 33 10.71 -3.66 11.68
C GLU A 33 9.50 -3.22 10.85
N SER A 34 9.72 -2.68 9.66
CA SER A 34 8.66 -2.30 8.72
C SER A 34 7.87 -3.51 8.25
N ALA A 35 8.53 -4.64 7.96
CA ALA A 35 7.86 -5.89 7.57
C ALA A 35 7.01 -6.47 8.70
N ARG A 36 7.53 -6.50 9.93
CA ARG A 36 6.77 -6.91 11.13
C ARG A 36 5.57 -5.99 11.38
N SER A 37 5.79 -4.68 11.31
CA SER A 37 4.74 -3.67 11.50
C SER A 37 3.66 -3.79 10.43
N ARG A 38 4.03 -4.11 9.18
CA ARG A 38 3.07 -4.30 8.08
C ARG A 38 2.11 -5.46 8.33
N LEU A 39 2.62 -6.59 8.83
CA LEU A 39 1.79 -7.73 9.20
C LEU A 39 0.90 -7.43 10.40
N ALA A 40 1.41 -6.71 11.40
CA ALA A 40 0.62 -6.31 12.57
C ALA A 40 -0.56 -5.41 12.18
N VAL A 41 -0.33 -4.39 11.34
CA VAL A 41 -1.39 -3.48 10.86
C VAL A 41 -2.47 -4.25 10.10
N MET A 42 -2.06 -5.16 9.20
CA MET A 42 -3.00 -5.96 8.42
C MET A 42 -3.76 -6.96 9.30
N GLY A 43 -3.09 -7.59 10.27
CA GLY A 43 -3.72 -8.50 11.23
C GLY A 43 -4.80 -7.79 12.06
N TRP A 44 -4.48 -6.60 12.59
CA TRP A 44 -5.45 -5.75 13.29
C TRP A 44 -6.66 -5.40 12.42
N TRP A 45 -6.43 -5.05 11.16
CA TRP A 45 -7.51 -4.73 10.22
C TRP A 45 -8.43 -5.91 9.98
N CYS A 46 -7.87 -7.09 9.75
CA CYS A 46 -8.61 -8.29 9.39
C CYS A 46 -9.32 -8.96 10.57
N ALA A 47 -8.98 -8.59 11.80
CA ALA A 47 -9.71 -9.00 12.99
C ALA A 47 -11.05 -8.24 13.15
N LYS A 48 -11.26 -7.13 12.43
CA LYS A 48 -12.52 -6.37 12.47
C LYS A 48 -13.62 -7.11 11.67
N PRO A 49 -14.88 -7.09 12.15
CA PRO A 49 -15.99 -7.70 11.43
C PRO A 49 -16.21 -7.05 10.06
N GLY A 50 -16.53 -7.86 9.05
CA GLY A 50 -16.82 -7.40 7.68
C GLY A 50 -15.59 -7.02 6.82
N MET A 51 -14.36 -7.22 7.32
CA MET A 51 -13.14 -6.84 6.59
C MET A 51 -12.47 -7.98 5.82
N LEU A 52 -12.92 -9.24 5.97
CA LEU A 52 -12.23 -10.43 5.46
C LEU A 52 -12.03 -10.42 3.94
N ASP A 53 -12.98 -9.87 3.19
CA ASP A 53 -12.93 -9.81 1.72
C ASP A 53 -12.24 -8.56 1.18
N THR A 54 -11.66 -7.73 2.05
CA THR A 54 -10.94 -6.53 1.64
C THR A 54 -9.55 -6.86 1.09
N ALA A 55 -9.06 -6.01 0.18
CA ALA A 55 -7.73 -6.17 -0.42
C ALA A 55 -6.55 -6.27 0.59
N PRO A 56 -6.56 -5.59 1.75
CA PRO A 56 -5.57 -5.82 2.81
C PRO A 56 -5.60 -7.25 3.38
N CYS A 57 -6.79 -7.84 3.56
CA CYS A 57 -6.94 -9.17 4.14
C CYS A 57 -6.59 -10.31 3.19
N GLU A 58 -6.93 -10.17 1.91
CA GLU A 58 -6.39 -11.05 0.87
C GLU A 58 -4.86 -11.06 0.86
N ASN A 59 -4.24 -9.88 1.07
CA ASN A 59 -2.79 -9.77 1.11
C ASN A 59 -2.19 -10.31 2.41
N PHE A 60 -2.87 -10.15 3.54
CA PHE A 60 -2.48 -10.73 4.82
C PHE A 60 -2.46 -12.26 4.75
N LYS A 61 -3.52 -12.87 4.19
CA LYS A 61 -3.61 -14.31 3.97
C LYS A 61 -2.46 -14.80 3.08
N PHE A 62 -2.19 -14.11 1.98
CA PHE A 62 -1.06 -14.43 1.10
C PHE A 62 0.29 -14.42 1.84
N LEU A 63 0.57 -13.35 2.59
CA LEU A 63 1.84 -13.24 3.32
C LEU A 63 1.98 -14.29 4.43
N THR A 64 0.85 -14.63 5.08
CA THR A 64 0.80 -15.67 6.12
C THR A 64 1.11 -17.04 5.52
N LEU A 65 0.46 -17.39 4.40
CA LEU A 65 0.73 -18.64 3.68
C LEU A 65 2.18 -18.71 3.19
N LEU A 66 2.72 -17.61 2.65
CA LEU A 66 4.10 -17.56 2.18
C LEU A 66 5.11 -17.75 3.31
N LYS A 67 4.81 -17.28 4.52
CA LYS A 67 5.65 -17.46 5.71
C LYS A 67 5.55 -18.88 6.28
N GLN A 68 4.38 -19.51 6.17
CA GLN A 68 4.13 -20.88 6.64
C GLN A 68 4.67 -21.96 5.72
N ALA A 69 4.85 -21.67 4.43
CA ALA A 69 5.43 -22.59 3.47
C ALA A 69 6.83 -23.04 3.90
N ALA A 70 7.02 -24.35 4.02
CA ALA A 70 8.24 -24.98 4.51
C ALA A 70 9.29 -25.08 3.39
N THR A 71 8.84 -25.30 2.16
CA THR A 71 9.73 -25.54 1.02
C THR A 71 9.76 -24.36 0.05
N HIS A 72 10.84 -24.30 -0.74
CA HIS A 72 10.96 -23.31 -1.81
C HIS A 72 9.87 -23.49 -2.88
N ASP A 73 9.52 -24.74 -3.21
CA ASP A 73 8.53 -25.03 -4.25
C ASP A 73 7.11 -24.63 -3.83
N GLU A 74 6.75 -24.82 -2.56
CA GLU A 74 5.50 -24.30 -1.99
C GLU A 74 5.44 -22.77 -2.08
N LYS A 75 6.52 -22.08 -1.72
CA LYS A 75 6.60 -20.61 -1.83
C LYS A 75 6.42 -20.16 -3.27
N LYS A 76 7.05 -20.86 -4.22
CA LYS A 76 6.92 -20.58 -5.65
C LYS A 76 5.48 -20.76 -6.13
N ALA A 77 4.82 -21.85 -5.76
CA ALA A 77 3.42 -22.09 -6.12
C ALA A 77 2.47 -20.99 -5.58
N ILE A 78 2.67 -20.56 -4.33
CA ILE A 78 1.90 -19.47 -3.71
C ILE A 78 2.10 -18.14 -4.45
N VAL A 79 3.34 -17.82 -4.84
CA VAL A 79 3.67 -16.59 -5.58
C VAL A 79 3.07 -16.61 -6.98
N VAL A 80 3.17 -17.72 -7.72
CA VAL A 80 2.61 -17.87 -9.07
C VAL A 80 1.11 -17.63 -9.05
N LYS A 81 0.37 -18.30 -8.14
CA LYS A 81 -1.07 -18.10 -7.97
C LYS A 81 -1.43 -16.64 -7.68
N ARG A 82 -0.63 -15.94 -6.88
CA ARG A 82 -0.84 -14.51 -6.57
C ARG A 82 -0.58 -13.62 -7.79
N LEU A 83 0.41 -13.95 -8.61
CA LEU A 83 0.73 -13.18 -9.82
C LEU A 83 -0.39 -13.28 -10.86
N GLU A 84 -0.96 -14.46 -11.04
CA GLU A 84 -2.11 -14.69 -11.92
C GLU A 84 -3.33 -13.87 -11.49
N ALA A 85 -3.69 -13.95 -10.20
CA ALA A 85 -4.78 -13.16 -9.62
C ALA A 85 -4.53 -11.64 -9.78
N ARG A 86 -3.30 -11.18 -9.60
CA ARG A 86 -2.93 -9.76 -9.80
C ARG A 86 -3.03 -9.33 -11.26
N ARG A 87 -2.67 -10.18 -12.21
CA ARG A 87 -2.78 -9.87 -13.65
C ARG A 87 -4.24 -9.66 -14.04
N ALA A 88 -5.15 -10.50 -13.55
CA ALA A 88 -6.58 -10.31 -13.76
C ALA A 88 -7.07 -8.99 -13.14
N ARG A 89 -6.72 -8.72 -11.87
CA ARG A 89 -7.15 -7.48 -11.18
C ARG A 89 -6.62 -6.20 -11.82
N ARG A 90 -5.38 -6.18 -12.32
CA ARG A 90 -4.78 -4.98 -12.94
C ARG A 90 -5.54 -4.49 -14.17
N ARG A 91 -6.28 -5.37 -14.84
CA ARG A 91 -7.10 -5.00 -16.00
C ARG A 91 -8.38 -4.27 -15.58
N ASP A 92 -8.79 -4.42 -14.32
CA ASP A 92 -9.94 -3.76 -13.74
C ASP A 92 -9.52 -2.52 -12.93
N LYS A 93 -9.71 -1.33 -13.53
CA LYS A 93 -9.38 -0.05 -12.88
C LYS A 93 -10.21 0.20 -11.62
N ALA A 94 -11.46 -0.25 -11.58
CA ALA A 94 -12.34 -0.06 -10.43
C ALA A 94 -11.88 -0.92 -9.24
N ALA A 95 -11.53 -2.18 -9.49
CA ALA A 95 -10.96 -3.07 -8.47
C ALA A 95 -9.61 -2.54 -7.93
N VAL A 96 -8.78 -1.93 -8.79
CA VAL A 96 -7.52 -1.29 -8.37
C VAL A 96 -7.78 -0.07 -7.49
N ALA A 97 -8.74 0.79 -7.87
CA ALA A 97 -9.11 1.97 -7.10
C ALA A 97 -9.69 1.59 -5.73
N LEU A 98 -10.64 0.64 -5.68
CA LEU A 98 -11.22 0.13 -4.44
C LEU A 98 -10.14 -0.43 -3.50
N ALA A 99 -9.23 -1.24 -4.04
CA ALA A 99 -8.13 -1.78 -3.25
C ALA A 99 -7.27 -0.67 -2.63
N ARG A 100 -6.95 0.38 -3.41
CA ARG A 100 -6.20 1.54 -2.90
C ARG A 100 -6.96 2.22 -1.76
N THR A 101 -8.25 2.45 -1.91
CA THR A 101 -9.10 3.05 -0.86
C THR A 101 -9.09 2.23 0.43
N GLU A 102 -9.20 0.90 0.35
CA GLU A 102 -9.13 0.03 1.52
C GLU A 102 -7.77 0.10 2.23
N TYR A 103 -6.66 0.13 1.48
CA TYR A 103 -5.33 0.32 2.08
C TYR A 103 -5.18 1.68 2.74
N VAL A 104 -5.70 2.75 2.12
CA VAL A 104 -5.68 4.10 2.71
C VAL A 104 -6.45 4.11 4.02
N LYS A 105 -7.67 3.57 4.02
CA LYS A 105 -8.54 3.48 5.20
C LYS A 105 -7.86 2.70 6.33
N MET A 106 -7.27 1.55 6.02
CA MET A 106 -6.53 0.73 6.99
C MET A 106 -5.40 1.52 7.66
N TYR A 107 -4.48 2.10 6.87
CA TYR A 107 -3.34 2.81 7.44
C TYR A 107 -3.77 4.09 8.18
N LYS A 108 -4.75 4.83 7.66
CA LYS A 108 -5.27 6.02 8.33
C LYS A 108 -5.80 5.64 9.71
N LEU A 109 -6.74 4.70 9.79
CA LEU A 109 -7.36 4.31 11.06
C LEU A 109 -6.35 3.69 12.02
N TYR A 110 -5.46 2.82 11.55
CA TYR A 110 -4.43 2.25 12.43
C TYR A 110 -3.52 3.34 13.02
N CYS A 111 -3.04 4.25 12.19
CA CYS A 111 -2.10 5.28 12.63
C CYS A 111 -2.77 6.36 13.50
N THR A 112 -4.07 6.62 13.34
CA THR A 112 -4.80 7.61 14.15
C THR A 112 -5.48 7.03 15.38
N GLU A 113 -5.90 5.75 15.37
CA GLU A 113 -6.62 5.16 16.51
C GLU A 113 -5.70 4.35 17.42
N VAL A 114 -4.78 3.57 16.82
CA VAL A 114 -3.91 2.64 17.55
C VAL A 114 -2.61 3.32 17.96
N MET A 115 -1.97 4.04 17.03
CA MET A 115 -0.67 4.65 17.28
C MET A 115 -0.73 6.07 17.85
N ALA A 116 -1.92 6.67 17.99
CA ALA A 116 -2.05 8.05 18.51
C ALA A 116 -1.61 8.22 19.97
N LYS A 117 -1.53 7.12 20.74
CA LYS A 117 -1.07 7.13 22.13
C LYS A 117 0.44 6.88 22.28
N VAL A 118 1.15 6.69 21.17
CA VAL A 118 2.58 6.37 21.18
C VAL A 118 3.40 7.63 20.97
N VAL A 119 4.38 7.85 21.85
CA VAL A 119 5.26 9.04 21.84
C VAL A 119 5.97 9.22 20.50
N GLU A 120 6.30 8.11 19.83
CA GLU A 120 6.84 8.13 18.47
C GLU A 120 6.02 7.24 17.53
N LEU A 121 5.49 7.84 16.46
CA LEU A 121 4.81 7.09 15.41
C LEU A 121 5.78 6.10 14.75
N PRO A 122 5.38 4.83 14.59
CA PRO A 122 6.17 3.85 13.86
C PRO A 122 6.56 4.35 12.48
N LEU A 123 7.75 3.95 12.02
CA LEU A 123 8.25 4.22 10.67
C LEU A 123 7.20 3.90 9.59
N ILE A 124 6.42 2.83 9.77
CA ILE A 124 5.38 2.46 8.81
C ILE A 124 4.25 3.50 8.70
N CYS A 125 3.87 4.13 9.80
CA CYS A 125 2.87 5.19 9.80
C CYS A 125 3.44 6.46 9.17
N LYS A 126 4.65 6.87 9.55
CA LYS A 126 5.34 8.02 8.96
C LYS A 126 5.49 7.87 7.43
N GLN A 127 5.94 6.72 6.95
CA GLN A 127 6.13 6.45 5.52
C GLN A 127 4.81 6.33 4.77
N LYS A 128 3.85 5.54 5.26
CA LYS A 128 2.60 5.28 4.53
C LYS A 128 1.69 6.49 4.53
N MET A 129 1.61 7.26 5.61
CA MET A 129 0.84 8.49 5.61
C MET A 129 1.40 9.52 4.62
N ARG A 130 2.73 9.70 4.59
CA ARG A 130 3.38 10.56 3.59
C ARG A 130 3.07 10.13 2.15
N LEU A 131 3.23 8.84 1.85
CA LEU A 131 2.93 8.29 0.51
C LEU A 131 1.46 8.39 0.11
N LEU A 132 0.56 8.46 1.10
CA LEU A 132 -0.87 8.61 0.89
C LEU A 132 -1.32 10.08 0.91
N GLY A 133 -0.41 11.04 1.09
CA GLY A 133 -0.73 12.47 1.18
C GLY A 133 -1.54 12.84 2.42
N LEU A 134 -1.47 12.03 3.48
CA LEU A 134 -2.19 12.26 4.73
C LEU A 134 -1.26 12.98 5.72
N ASN A 135 -1.59 14.21 6.11
CA ASN A 135 -0.89 14.93 7.19
C ASN A 135 -1.59 14.66 8.53
N LEU A 136 -0.81 14.31 9.56
CA LEU A 136 -1.32 14.08 10.94
C LEU A 136 -1.75 15.36 11.66
N THR A 137 -1.48 16.53 11.09
CA THR A 137 -1.73 17.84 11.72
C THR A 137 -3.22 18.18 11.91
N ASP A 138 -4.14 17.43 11.30
CA ASP A 138 -5.58 17.76 11.34
C ASP A 138 -6.39 17.02 12.41
N THR A 139 -5.77 16.24 13.29
CA THR A 139 -6.52 15.50 14.34
C THR A 139 -6.36 16.03 15.77
N ALA A 140 -5.61 17.12 15.97
CA ALA A 140 -5.44 17.71 17.30
C ALA A 140 -6.48 18.81 17.65
N LYS A 141 -7.48 19.11 16.80
CA LYS A 141 -8.40 20.25 17.03
C LYS A 141 -9.91 19.95 17.08
N THR A 142 -10.35 18.69 17.16
CA THR A 142 -11.79 18.37 17.27
C THR A 142 -12.20 17.63 18.54
N SER A 143 -11.37 17.64 19.59
CA SER A 143 -11.72 17.02 20.90
C SER A 143 -12.15 18.01 22.00
N THR A 144 -12.37 19.29 21.70
CA THR A 144 -12.89 20.25 22.70
C THR A 144 -13.80 21.30 22.05
N LYS A 145 -14.98 20.90 21.57
CA LYS A 145 -16.17 21.78 21.58
C LYS A 145 -17.47 20.99 21.32
N SER A 146 -17.96 20.30 22.36
CA SER A 146 -19.38 19.95 22.50
C SER A 146 -19.63 19.63 23.96
N ALA A 147 -19.70 20.68 24.76
CA ALA A 147 -20.36 20.72 26.07
C ALA A 147 -20.40 22.19 26.52
N SER A 148 -21.45 22.89 26.10
CA SER A 148 -22.13 23.97 26.83
C SER A 148 -23.36 24.38 26.04
#